data_AF-A0A075P7P9-F1
#
_entry.id   AF-A0A075P7P9-F1
#
_cell.length_a   1.000
_cell.length_b   1.000
_cell.length_c   1.000
_cell.angle_alpha   90.00
_cell.angle_beta   90.00
_cell.angle_gamma   90.00
#
_symmetry.space_group_name_H-M   'P 1'
#
loop_
_entity.id
_entity.type
_entity.pdbx_description
1 polymer ?
#
loop_
_entity_poly.entity_id
_entity_poly.type
_entity_poly.pdbx_seq_one_letter_code
_entity_poly.pdbx_strand_id
1 'polypeptide(L)'
;MTIQDRIKTRVKRSKRSVFLRSDFKDIADYDQVGRGLRSLAREGVLMKIGYGLYARARVNRITGKLMPDNAAGADGVLIEAMERLDVGYKFDDLSNMNFLGQSTQIPASVKIVPTDPRFTRKISVGKQRVNEAR
;
A
#
# COMPACT_ATOMS: atom_id res chain seq x y z
N MET A 1 -0.42 23.71 -14.46
CA MET A 1 -0.28 22.57 -13.52
C MET A 1 0.23 21.37 -14.30
N THR A 2 1.37 20.79 -13.91
CA THR A 2 1.95 19.64 -14.63
C THR A 2 1.16 18.35 -14.39
N ILE A 3 1.41 17.31 -15.19
CA ILE A 3 0.86 15.95 -14.96
C ILE A 3 1.22 15.47 -13.54
N GLN A 4 2.46 15.70 -13.12
CA GLN A 4 2.92 15.32 -11.79
C GLN A 4 2.16 16.06 -10.68
N ASP A 5 1.90 17.36 -10.85
CA ASP A 5 1.14 18.16 -9.88
C ASP A 5 -0.31 17.67 -9.76
N ARG A 6 -0.94 17.29 -10.88
CA ARG A 6 -2.29 16.70 -10.90
C ARG A 6 -2.32 15.39 -10.10
N ILE A 7 -1.35 14.49 -10.34
CA ILE A 7 -1.22 13.23 -9.60
C ILE A 7 -0.98 13.51 -8.11
N LYS A 8 -0.04 14.39 -7.78
CA LYS A 8 0.31 14.77 -6.39
C LYS A 8 -0.89 15.31 -5.63
N THR A 9 -1.65 16.20 -6.26
CA THR A 9 -2.86 16.79 -5.68
C THR A 9 -3.90 15.73 -5.37
N ARG A 10 -4.11 14.77 -6.28
CA ARG A 10 -5.06 13.69 -6.06
C ARG A 10 -4.62 12.74 -4.95
N VAL A 11 -3.35 12.36 -4.93
CA VAL A 11 -2.77 11.54 -3.86
C VAL A 11 -2.98 12.21 -2.49
N LYS A 12 -2.73 13.52 -2.39
CA LYS A 12 -2.88 14.28 -1.13
C LYS A 12 -4.34 14.42 -0.67
N ARG A 13 -5.29 14.57 -1.61
CA ARG A 13 -6.72 14.76 -1.30
C ARG A 13 -7.48 13.45 -1.09
N SER A 14 -6.91 12.33 -1.52
CA SER A 14 -7.57 11.03 -1.44
C SER A 14 -7.61 10.51 0.00
N LYS A 15 -8.76 9.97 0.41
CA LYS A 15 -8.90 9.22 1.67
C LYS A 15 -8.11 7.91 1.65
N ARG A 16 -8.00 7.29 0.47
CA ARG A 16 -7.22 6.07 0.23
C ARG A 16 -5.73 6.33 0.41
N SER A 17 -5.00 5.36 0.91
CA SER A 17 -3.54 5.40 1.02
C SER A 17 -2.84 4.62 -0.10
N VAL A 18 -3.54 3.72 -0.80
CA VAL A 18 -2.95 2.88 -1.87
C VAL A 18 -3.47 3.26 -3.26
N PHE A 19 -2.55 3.37 -4.20
CA PHE A 19 -2.78 3.84 -5.56
C PHE A 19 -2.21 2.90 -6.62
N LEU A 20 -3.03 2.68 -7.65
CA LEU A 20 -2.69 1.98 -8.88
C LEU A 20 -2.47 2.99 -10.01
N ARG A 21 -1.78 2.56 -11.07
CA ARG A 21 -1.64 3.39 -12.28
C ARG A 21 -3.00 3.73 -12.91
N SER A 22 -3.93 2.79 -12.86
CA SER A 22 -5.29 2.96 -13.39
C SER A 22 -6.07 4.10 -12.73
N ASP A 23 -5.68 4.53 -11.54
CA ASP A 23 -6.35 5.62 -10.78
C ASP A 23 -6.08 7.01 -11.39
N PHE A 24 -5.18 7.09 -12.35
CA PHE A 24 -4.76 8.33 -12.99
C PHE A 24 -4.90 8.28 -14.52
N LYS A 25 -5.65 7.30 -15.05
CA LYS A 25 -5.89 7.16 -16.50
C LYS A 25 -6.58 8.38 -17.12
N ASP A 26 -7.29 9.16 -16.31
CA ASP A 26 -7.94 10.42 -16.68
C ASP A 26 -6.97 11.62 -16.73
N ILE A 27 -5.77 11.48 -16.17
CA ILE A 27 -4.78 12.55 -16.15
C ILE A 27 -3.91 12.51 -17.40
N ALA A 28 -3.41 11.32 -17.74
CA ALA A 28 -2.36 11.13 -18.73
C ALA A 28 -2.25 9.66 -19.14
N ASP A 29 -1.49 9.40 -20.20
CA ASP A 29 -1.23 8.04 -20.69
C ASP A 29 -0.41 7.21 -19.70
N TYR A 30 -0.45 5.89 -19.86
CA TYR A 30 0.13 4.92 -18.94
C TYR A 30 1.61 5.20 -18.58
N ASP A 31 2.42 5.59 -19.56
CA ASP A 31 3.84 5.89 -19.37
C ASP A 31 4.09 7.23 -18.69
N GLN A 32 3.27 8.23 -18.98
CA GLN A 32 3.33 9.54 -18.32
C GLN A 32 2.91 9.43 -16.85
N VAL A 33 1.83 8.68 -16.56
CA VAL A 33 1.41 8.34 -15.19
C VAL A 33 2.53 7.59 -14.47
N GLY A 34 3.12 6.58 -15.12
CA GLY A 34 4.22 5.81 -14.56
C GLY A 34 5.43 6.67 -14.19
N ARG A 35 5.81 7.62 -15.06
CA ARG A 35 6.88 8.59 -14.78
C ARG A 35 6.52 9.51 -13.62
N GLY A 36 5.29 10.04 -13.59
CA GLY A 36 4.80 10.88 -12.50
C GLY A 36 4.84 10.18 -11.14
N LEU A 37 4.32 8.96 -11.05
CA LEU A 37 4.34 8.16 -9.82
C LEU A 37 5.76 7.82 -9.36
N ARG A 38 6.68 7.51 -10.30
CA ARG A 38 8.09 7.26 -9.98
C ARG A 38 8.78 8.53 -9.46
N SER A 39 8.48 9.69 -10.04
CA SER A 39 8.99 10.99 -9.59
C SER A 39 8.52 11.29 -8.15
N LEU A 40 7.21 11.14 -7.89
CA LEU A 40 6.65 11.32 -6.55
C LEU A 40 7.19 10.33 -5.52
N ALA A 41 7.55 9.12 -5.95
CA ALA A 41 8.23 8.16 -5.08
C ALA A 41 9.66 8.61 -4.74
N ARG A 42 10.39 9.21 -5.68
CA ARG A 42 11.71 9.81 -5.43
C ARG A 42 11.63 11.03 -4.50
N GLU A 43 10.56 11.80 -4.60
CA GLU A 43 10.28 12.93 -3.69
C GLU A 43 9.83 12.50 -2.29
N GLY A 44 9.59 11.21 -2.06
CA GLY A 44 9.11 10.70 -0.77
C GLY A 44 7.63 10.99 -0.48
N VAL A 45 6.87 11.44 -1.48
CA VAL A 45 5.40 11.60 -1.37
C VAL A 45 4.69 10.25 -1.45
N LEU A 46 5.28 9.33 -2.22
CA LEU A 46 4.82 7.96 -2.38
C LEU A 46 5.93 6.99 -1.99
N MET A 47 5.56 5.76 -1.68
CA MET A 47 6.45 4.62 -1.58
C MET A 47 5.99 3.54 -2.54
N LYS A 48 6.91 2.96 -3.32
CA LYS A 48 6.60 1.83 -4.19
C LYS A 48 6.52 0.57 -3.32
N ILE A 49 5.36 -0.06 -3.30
CA ILE A 49 5.09 -1.25 -2.46
C ILE A 49 4.98 -2.53 -3.28
N GLY A 50 4.86 -2.42 -4.61
CA GLY A 50 4.82 -3.55 -5.53
C GLY A 50 4.94 -3.11 -6.98
N TYR A 51 4.83 -4.05 -7.92
CA TYR A 51 4.79 -3.73 -9.34
C TYR A 51 3.60 -2.81 -9.64
N GLY A 52 3.80 -1.57 -10.10
CA GLY A 52 2.70 -0.65 -10.42
C GLY A 52 1.78 -0.26 -9.25
N LEU A 53 2.21 -0.51 -8.00
CA LEU A 53 1.45 -0.25 -6.79
C LEU A 53 2.23 0.66 -5.85
N TYR A 54 1.58 1.72 -5.37
CA TYR A 54 2.20 2.77 -4.58
C TYR A 54 1.34 3.08 -3.35
N ALA A 55 1.98 3.30 -2.20
CA ALA A 55 1.31 3.83 -1.02
C ALA A 55 1.71 5.28 -0.79
N ARG A 56 0.81 6.09 -0.23
CA ARG A 56 1.13 7.43 0.26
C ARG A 56 2.11 7.31 1.41
N ALA A 57 3.15 8.15 1.36
CA ALA A 57 4.20 8.17 2.36
C ALA A 57 4.20 9.52 3.08
N ARG A 58 4.66 9.47 4.34
CA ARG A 58 4.96 10.64 5.15
C ARG A 58 6.30 10.45 5.85
N VAL A 59 6.92 11.55 6.25
CA VAL A 59 8.13 11.49 7.06
C VAL A 59 7.74 11.16 8.50
N ASN A 60 8.41 10.15 9.08
CA ASN A 60 8.29 9.84 10.48
C ASN A 60 9.00 10.94 11.30
N ARG A 61 8.26 11.61 12.19
CA ARG A 61 8.78 12.72 13.00
C ARG A 61 9.91 12.31 13.94
N ILE A 62 9.97 11.05 14.38
CA ILE A 62 10.96 10.54 15.33
C ILE A 62 12.22 10.08 14.60
N THR A 63 12.06 9.29 13.53
CA THR A 63 13.20 8.67 12.84
C THR A 63 13.72 9.43 11.63
N GLY A 64 12.96 10.43 11.14
CA GLY A 64 13.25 11.15 9.90
C GLY A 64 13.10 10.30 8.63
N LYS A 65 12.71 9.02 8.75
CA LYS A 65 12.57 8.09 7.62
C LYS A 65 11.15 8.14 7.06
N LEU A 66 11.00 7.77 5.78
CA LEU A 66 9.69 7.60 5.17
C LEU A 66 8.93 6.42 5.80
N MET A 67 7.64 6.61 6.02
CA MET A 67 6.72 5.61 6.53
C MET A 67 5.35 5.71 5.84
N PRO A 68 4.55 4.63 5.80
CA PRO A 68 3.22 4.67 5.21
C PRO A 68 2.32 5.69 5.92
N ASP A 69 1.55 6.43 5.13
CA ASP A 69 0.53 7.37 5.59
C ASP A 69 -0.85 6.69 5.64
N ASN A 70 -0.95 5.71 6.52
CA ASN A 70 -2.17 4.97 6.84
C ASN A 70 -2.30 4.86 8.37
N ALA A 71 -3.51 5.01 8.89
CA ALA A 71 -3.78 4.98 10.33
C ALA A 71 -3.43 3.63 10.97
N ALA A 72 -3.67 2.53 10.25
CA ALA A 72 -3.31 1.17 10.66
C ALA A 72 -1.87 0.78 10.24
N GLY A 73 -1.03 1.76 9.88
CA GLY A 73 0.38 1.56 9.59
C GLY A 73 0.63 0.66 8.37
N ALA A 74 1.64 -0.20 8.47
CA ALA A 74 2.05 -1.07 7.37
C ALA A 74 1.00 -2.15 7.05
N ASP A 75 0.36 -2.70 8.08
CA ASP A 75 -0.65 -3.75 7.94
C ASP A 75 -1.89 -3.20 7.21
N GLY A 76 -2.34 -2.00 7.58
CA GLY A 76 -3.42 -1.31 6.88
C GLY A 76 -3.15 -1.05 5.41
N VAL A 77 -1.91 -0.70 5.05
CA VAL A 77 -1.51 -0.53 3.64
C VAL A 77 -1.56 -1.85 2.88
N LEU A 78 -1.15 -2.96 3.49
CA LEU A 78 -1.21 -4.26 2.81
C LEU A 78 -2.65 -4.76 2.64
N ILE A 79 -3.51 -4.55 3.65
CA ILE A 79 -4.95 -4.86 3.55
C ILE A 79 -5.57 -4.04 2.41
N GLU A 80 -5.38 -2.72 2.44
CA GLU A 80 -5.89 -1.83 1.39
C GLU A 80 -5.31 -2.23 0.02
N ALA A 81 -4.04 -2.64 -0.06
CA ALA A 81 -3.47 -3.14 -1.30
C ALA A 81 -4.19 -4.37 -1.86
N MET A 82 -4.56 -5.33 -1.03
CA MET A 82 -5.32 -6.52 -1.46
C MET A 82 -6.71 -6.13 -1.95
N GLU A 83 -7.41 -5.27 -1.21
CA GLU A 83 -8.73 -4.74 -1.59
C GLU A 83 -8.67 -3.98 -2.93
N ARG A 84 -7.66 -3.13 -3.12
CA ARG A 84 -7.48 -2.34 -4.35
C ARG A 84 -7.16 -3.22 -5.56
N LEU A 85 -6.53 -4.37 -5.34
CA LEU A 85 -6.24 -5.36 -6.37
C LEU A 85 -7.39 -6.33 -6.63
N ASP A 86 -8.46 -6.24 -5.84
CA ASP A 86 -9.62 -7.15 -5.89
C ASP A 86 -9.19 -8.63 -5.70
N VAL A 87 -8.30 -8.86 -4.73
CA VAL A 87 -7.75 -10.19 -4.44
C VAL A 87 -8.27 -10.64 -3.09
N GLY A 88 -8.94 -11.79 -3.05
CA GLY A 88 -9.35 -12.44 -1.81
C GLY A 88 -8.14 -12.77 -0.93
N TYR A 89 -8.28 -12.55 0.37
CA TYR A 89 -7.23 -12.85 1.35
C TYR A 89 -7.83 -13.34 2.68
N LYS A 90 -6.98 -13.97 3.48
CA LYS A 90 -7.25 -14.38 4.86
C LYS A 90 -6.14 -13.88 5.76
N PHE A 91 -6.46 -13.71 7.04
CA PHE A 91 -5.44 -13.48 8.06
C PHE A 91 -5.00 -14.80 8.68
N ASP A 92 -3.86 -14.78 9.37
CA ASP A 92 -3.46 -15.85 10.28
C ASP A 92 -4.41 -15.99 11.47
N ASP A 93 -4.35 -17.14 12.13
CA ASP A 93 -5.28 -17.50 13.20
C ASP A 93 -5.24 -16.52 14.38
N LEU A 94 -4.04 -16.05 14.77
CA LEU A 94 -3.89 -15.09 15.88
C LEU A 94 -4.59 -13.77 15.56
N SER A 95 -4.35 -13.25 14.35
CA SER A 95 -5.02 -12.04 13.87
C SER A 95 -6.53 -12.21 13.79
N ASN A 96 -7.02 -13.35 13.27
CA ASN A 96 -8.45 -13.64 13.20
C ASN A 96 -9.09 -13.69 14.59
N MET A 97 -8.49 -14.39 15.56
CA MET A 97 -9.02 -14.47 16.92
C MET A 97 -9.12 -13.08 17.58
N ASN A 98 -8.12 -12.22 17.40
CA ASN A 98 -8.16 -10.85 17.88
C ASN A 98 -9.27 -10.02 17.19
N PHE A 99 -9.37 -10.07 15.86
CA PHE A 99 -10.39 -9.33 15.12
C PHE A 99 -11.83 -9.79 15.42
N LEU A 100 -12.02 -11.06 15.73
CA LEU A 100 -13.31 -11.64 16.12
C LEU A 100 -13.63 -11.45 17.61
N GLY A 101 -12.74 -10.83 18.39
CA GLY A 101 -12.91 -10.63 19.83
C GLY A 101 -12.80 -11.92 20.66
N GLN A 102 -12.28 -13.01 20.07
CA GLN A 102 -12.05 -14.29 20.73
C GLN A 102 -10.76 -14.31 21.55
N SER A 103 -9.87 -13.33 21.33
CA SER A 103 -8.65 -13.12 22.11
C SER A 103 -8.48 -11.62 22.39
N THR A 104 -7.95 -11.30 23.56
CA THR A 104 -7.52 -9.94 23.93
C THR A 104 -6.05 -9.68 23.58
N GLN A 105 -5.33 -10.70 23.11
CA GLN A 105 -3.93 -10.57 22.72
C GLN A 105 -3.82 -9.83 21.39
N ILE A 106 -3.18 -8.66 21.43
CA ILE A 106 -2.89 -7.89 20.22
C ILE A 106 -1.73 -8.57 19.46
N PRO A 107 -1.95 -9.01 18.20
CA PRO A 107 -0.88 -9.62 17.41
C PRO A 107 0.21 -8.59 17.07
N ALA A 108 1.47 -9.02 17.13
CA ALA A 108 2.60 -8.15 16.81
C ALA A 108 2.68 -7.78 15.32
N SER A 109 2.10 -8.59 14.45
CA SER A 109 2.04 -8.40 13.00
C SER A 109 0.86 -9.15 12.41
N VAL A 110 0.14 -8.53 11.48
CA VAL A 110 -0.94 -9.19 10.74
C VAL A 110 -0.36 -9.93 9.52
N LYS A 111 -0.48 -11.25 9.47
CA LYS A 111 -0.03 -12.03 8.31
C LYS A 111 -1.18 -12.20 7.34
N ILE A 112 -1.02 -11.63 6.14
CA ILE A 112 -2.04 -11.65 5.09
C ILE A 112 -1.68 -12.71 4.06
N VAL A 113 -2.59 -13.67 3.86
CA VAL A 113 -2.42 -14.80 2.95
C VAL A 113 -3.45 -14.70 1.84
N PRO A 114 -3.05 -14.53 0.57
CA PRO A 114 -3.96 -14.56 -0.57
C PRO A 114 -4.71 -15.89 -0.64
N THR A 115 -6.00 -15.87 -0.98
CA THR A 115 -6.80 -17.10 -1.13
C THR A 115 -6.55 -17.81 -2.44
N ASP A 116 -6.22 -17.05 -3.50
CA ASP A 116 -5.88 -17.60 -4.81
C ASP A 116 -4.38 -17.96 -4.86
N PRO A 117 -4.02 -19.25 -5.00
CA PRO A 117 -2.62 -19.68 -5.10
C PRO A 117 -1.91 -19.15 -6.37
N ARG A 118 -2.66 -18.68 -7.38
CA ARG A 118 -2.09 -18.07 -8.60
C ARG A 118 -1.65 -16.63 -8.37
N PHE A 119 -2.11 -16.00 -7.30
CA PHE A 119 -1.66 -14.66 -6.94
C PHE A 119 -0.24 -14.71 -6.39
N THR A 120 0.74 -14.44 -7.26
CA THR A 120 2.19 -14.49 -6.94
C THR A 120 2.82 -13.11 -6.78
N ARG A 121 2.03 -12.04 -6.92
CA ARG A 121 2.54 -10.67 -6.86
C ARG A 121 3.10 -10.39 -5.46
N LYS A 122 4.35 -9.92 -5.44
CA LYS A 122 5.05 -9.53 -4.21
C LYS A 122 4.65 -8.11 -3.82
N ILE A 123 4.23 -7.92 -2.58
CA ILE A 123 3.87 -6.62 -2.01
C ILE A 123 4.59 -6.47 -0.67
N SER A 124 5.25 -5.34 -0.44
CA SER A 124 6.04 -5.12 0.77
C SER A 124 5.94 -3.69 1.28
N VAL A 125 5.78 -3.54 2.59
CA VAL A 125 5.76 -2.27 3.31
C VAL A 125 6.66 -2.40 4.54
N GLY A 126 7.91 -1.95 4.42
CA GLY A 126 8.90 -2.13 5.48
C GLY A 126 9.17 -3.61 5.74
N LYS A 127 8.87 -4.08 6.96
CA LYS A 127 9.03 -5.49 7.35
C LYS A 127 7.82 -6.36 6.96
N GLN A 128 6.66 -5.76 6.72
CA GLN A 128 5.43 -6.47 6.39
C GLN A 128 5.36 -6.79 4.91
N ARG A 129 4.89 -8.00 4.58
CA ARG A 129 4.94 -8.53 3.20
C ARG A 129 3.77 -9.46 2.90
N VAL A 130 3.37 -9.47 1.63
CA VAL A 130 2.52 -10.49 1.00
C VAL A 130 3.34 -11.14 -0.10
N ASN A 131 3.32 -12.48 -0.15
CA ASN A 131 4.12 -13.31 -1.05
C ASN A 131 5.61 -12.96 -0.97
N GLU A 132 6.35 -13.64 -0.09
CA GLU A 132 7.77 -13.39 0.10
C GLU A 132 8.58 -13.49 -1.19
N ALA A 133 9.63 -12.67 -1.28
CA ALA A 133 10.80 -13.09 -2.02
C ALA A 133 11.50 -14.16 -1.18
N ARG A 134 11.48 -15.41 -1.66
CA ARG A 134 12.53 -16.38 -1.32
C ARG A 134 13.90 -15.73 -1.53
#